data_AF-A0A2V9QKM1-F1
#
_entry.id   AF-A0A2V9QKM1-F1
#
_cell.length_a   1.000
_cell.length_b   1.000
_cell.length_c   1.000
_cell.angle_alpha   90.00
_cell.angle_beta   90.00
_cell.angle_gamma   90.00
#
_symmetry.space_group_name_H-M   'P 1'
#
loop_
_entity.id
_entity.type
_entity.pdbx_description
1 polymer ?
#
loop_
_entity_poly.entity_id
_entity_poly.type
_entity_poly.pdbx_seq_one_letter_code
_entity_poly.pdbx_strand_id
1 'polypeptide(L)'
;MLKHEHFEELCAAASIGQASGAELAELREHIGWCSTCQERYSEFLGLNAAQYAKTARDEELSREEAVSSIDSTLFRERFLKKAAAEGIVFSGNGVDRSLPEPEVRSRRIWNWPQLATVAAGVALLAVVAGGGYYAGTRRVSLARVPTNIAVKQMGAADEQHKSAIASLEAENKDLATEIVSLRRSLVSESSKLSELELNSSASAKDRLVLVARIREREDAIANLQSRLDEAEGSLTNIRSAYETAKLNLGSNQASLIEDQVKIHELTNQLAEKSSALARERDMLSAGRDVRDLMSARNLHIVDVFDTDPKG
;
A
#
# COMPACT_ATOMS: atom_id res chain seq x y z
N MET A 1 3.08 -9.78 33.04
CA MET A 1 3.39 -8.83 31.96
C MET A 1 3.43 -9.50 30.59
N LEU A 2 4.14 -10.62 30.41
CA LEU A 2 4.24 -11.37 29.13
C LEU A 2 2.92 -11.80 28.45
N LYS A 3 1.78 -11.86 29.17
CA LYS A 3 0.49 -12.21 28.56
C LYS A 3 -0.16 -11.04 27.82
N HIS A 4 0.02 -9.80 28.28
CA HIS A 4 -0.64 -8.64 27.66
C HIS A 4 0.00 -8.26 26.32
N GLU A 5 1.31 -8.46 26.17
CA GLU A 5 2.01 -8.22 24.89
C GLU A 5 1.47 -9.11 23.78
N HIS A 6 1.25 -10.41 24.07
CA HIS A 6 0.64 -11.32 23.10
C HIS A 6 -0.76 -10.88 22.69
N PHE A 7 -1.60 -10.48 23.65
CA PHE A 7 -2.96 -9.99 23.35
C PHE A 7 -2.96 -8.64 22.65
N GLU A 8 -1.97 -7.78 22.88
CA GLU A 8 -1.80 -6.52 22.15
C GLU A 8 -1.47 -6.77 20.67
N GLU A 9 -0.55 -7.71 20.38
CA GLU A 9 -0.28 -8.15 19.00
C GLU A 9 -1.52 -8.77 18.36
N LEU A 10 -2.26 -9.59 19.11
CA LEU A 10 -3.51 -10.21 18.67
C LEU A 10 -4.59 -9.16 18.38
N CYS A 11 -4.67 -8.08 19.17
CA CYS A 11 -5.56 -6.95 18.92
C CYS A 11 -5.22 -6.24 17.61
N ALA A 12 -3.94 -5.99 17.35
CA ALA A 12 -3.47 -5.40 16.11
C ALA A 12 -3.78 -6.30 14.90
N ALA A 13 -3.43 -7.59 14.96
CA ALA A 13 -3.71 -8.58 13.91
C ALA A 13 -5.22 -8.75 13.63
N ALA A 14 -6.03 -8.79 14.69
CA ALA A 14 -7.49 -8.87 14.57
C ALA A 14 -8.10 -7.61 13.94
N SER A 15 -7.56 -6.42 14.25
CA SER A 15 -8.07 -5.16 13.72
C SER A 15 -7.90 -4.99 12.20
N ILE A 16 -6.90 -5.66 11.61
CA ILE A 16 -6.62 -5.68 10.17
C ILE A 16 -7.15 -6.94 9.48
N GLY A 17 -7.87 -7.80 10.19
CA GLY A 17 -8.44 -9.04 9.65
C GLY A 17 -7.44 -10.16 9.37
N GLN A 18 -6.25 -10.12 9.99
CA GLN A 18 -5.21 -11.15 9.83
C GLN A 18 -5.23 -12.22 10.92
N ALA A 19 -6.05 -12.06 11.97
CA ALA A 19 -6.22 -13.08 12.99
C ALA A 19 -7.09 -14.25 12.49
N SER A 20 -6.67 -15.47 12.80
CA SER A 20 -7.44 -16.68 12.54
C SER A 20 -8.68 -16.79 13.44
N GLY A 21 -9.61 -17.68 13.10
CA GLY A 21 -10.84 -17.88 13.88
C GLY A 21 -10.58 -18.36 15.32
N ALA A 22 -9.53 -19.16 15.54
CA ALA A 22 -9.14 -19.63 16.87
C ALA A 22 -8.57 -18.48 17.72
N GLU A 23 -7.70 -17.66 17.12
CA GLU A 23 -7.11 -16.48 17.75
C GLU A 23 -8.16 -15.41 18.08
N LEU A 24 -9.15 -15.20 17.21
CA LEU A 24 -10.27 -14.29 17.49
C LEU A 24 -11.14 -14.76 18.66
N ALA A 25 -11.34 -16.07 18.82
CA ALA A 25 -12.08 -16.63 19.95
C ALA A 25 -11.32 -16.42 21.26
N GLU A 26 -10.01 -16.67 21.25
CA GLU A 26 -9.12 -16.43 22.38
C GLU A 26 -9.06 -14.93 22.76
N LEU A 27 -8.97 -14.05 21.77
CA LEU A 27 -8.99 -12.60 21.98
C LEU A 27 -10.30 -12.15 22.65
N ARG A 28 -11.44 -12.63 22.15
CA ARG A 28 -12.77 -12.28 22.68
C ARG A 28 -12.95 -12.71 24.13
N GLU A 29 -12.43 -13.89 24.48
CA GLU A 29 -12.43 -14.34 25.87
C GLU A 29 -11.59 -13.40 26.75
N HIS A 30 -10.40 -13.01 26.28
CA HIS A 30 -9.50 -12.14 27.03
C HIS A 30 -10.04 -10.71 27.25
N ILE A 31 -10.52 -10.06 26.19
CA ILE A 31 -11.05 -8.68 26.29
C ILE A 31 -12.36 -8.61 27.09
N GLY A 32 -13.05 -9.73 27.31
CA GLY A 32 -14.22 -9.81 28.17
C GLY A 32 -13.93 -9.49 29.64
N TRP A 33 -12.69 -9.65 30.08
CA TRP A 33 -12.27 -9.38 31.46
C TRP A 33 -11.07 -8.45 31.60
N CYS A 34 -10.36 -8.13 30.50
CA CYS A 34 -9.23 -7.18 30.50
C CYS A 34 -9.59 -5.86 29.82
N SER A 35 -9.80 -4.80 30.63
CA SER A 35 -10.12 -3.46 30.13
C SER A 35 -8.98 -2.83 29.31
N THR A 36 -7.72 -3.13 29.64
CA THR A 36 -6.57 -2.60 28.90
C THR A 36 -6.52 -3.12 27.47
N CYS A 37 -6.67 -4.44 27.28
CA CYS A 37 -6.70 -5.02 25.93
C CYS A 37 -7.98 -4.64 25.17
N GLN A 38 -9.10 -4.44 25.87
CA GLN A 38 -10.33 -3.90 25.27
C GLN A 38 -10.11 -2.49 24.70
N GLU A 39 -9.49 -1.59 25.47
CA GLU A 39 -9.18 -0.23 25.03
C GLU A 39 -8.23 -0.25 23.83
N ARG A 40 -7.13 -1.01 23.90
CA ARG A 40 -6.18 -1.18 22.79
C ARG A 40 -6.84 -1.71 21.52
N TYR A 41 -7.71 -2.70 21.65
CA TYR A 41 -8.44 -3.24 20.51
C TYR A 41 -9.32 -2.17 19.84
N SER A 42 -10.02 -1.35 20.64
CA SER A 42 -10.82 -0.24 20.13
C SER A 42 -9.97 0.86 19.47
N GLU A 43 -8.77 1.14 19.99
CA GLU A 43 -7.82 2.08 19.39
C GLU A 43 -7.38 1.62 18.00
N PHE A 44 -6.95 0.35 17.87
CA PHE A 44 -6.53 -0.22 16.59
C PHE A 44 -7.68 -0.26 15.57
N LEU A 45 -8.88 -0.64 16.00
CA LEU A 45 -10.08 -0.60 15.15
C LEU A 45 -10.38 0.83 14.66
N GLY A 46 -10.31 1.83 15.54
CA GLY A 46 -10.53 3.23 15.18
C GLY A 46 -9.48 3.77 14.19
N LEU A 47 -8.21 3.40 14.35
CA LEU A 47 -7.14 3.78 13.42
C LEU A 47 -7.37 3.18 12.03
N ASN A 48 -7.70 1.90 11.96
CA ASN A 48 -7.97 1.23 10.69
C ASN A 48 -9.22 1.80 10.03
N ALA A 49 -10.30 2.03 10.78
CA ALA A 49 -11.52 2.61 10.24
C ALA A 49 -11.29 4.01 9.66
N ALA A 50 -10.49 4.85 10.33
CA ALA A 50 -10.09 6.15 9.78
C ALA A 50 -9.23 6.04 8.50
N GLN A 51 -8.38 5.02 8.41
CA GLN A 51 -7.56 4.77 7.22
C GLN A 51 -8.39 4.25 6.03
N TYR A 52 -9.39 3.38 6.29
CA TYR A 52 -10.35 2.93 5.30
C TYR A 52 -11.29 4.06 4.85
N ALA A 53 -11.75 4.91 5.77
CA ALA A 53 -12.55 6.09 5.44
C ALA A 53 -11.79 7.12 4.59
N LYS A 54 -10.47 7.22 4.73
CA LYS A 54 -9.65 8.10 3.86
C LYS A 54 -9.41 7.56 2.46
N THR A 55 -9.41 6.23 2.29
CA THR A 55 -9.17 5.57 0.99
C THR A 55 -10.44 5.41 0.17
N ALA A 56 -11.59 5.22 0.83
CA ALA A 56 -12.90 5.38 0.22
C ALA A 56 -13.28 6.87 0.24
N ARG A 57 -13.04 7.61 -0.85
CA ARG A 57 -13.68 8.91 -1.04
C ARG A 57 -15.20 8.71 -1.17
N ASP A 58 -15.88 8.62 -0.04
CA ASP A 58 -17.30 8.92 0.12
C ASP A 58 -17.62 9.06 1.61
N GLU A 59 -17.94 10.30 1.98
CA GLU A 59 -18.61 10.76 3.20
C GLU A 59 -17.92 10.61 4.57
N GLU A 60 -17.85 11.75 5.26
CA GLU A 60 -17.25 11.99 6.57
C GLU A 60 -17.89 11.12 7.66
N LEU A 61 -17.39 9.90 7.85
CA LEU A 61 -17.69 9.11 9.04
C LEU A 61 -16.88 9.66 10.22
N SER A 62 -17.58 10.14 11.26
CA SER A 62 -16.92 10.51 12.52
C SER A 62 -16.23 9.29 13.14
N ARG A 63 -15.19 9.49 13.94
CA ARG A 63 -14.44 8.39 14.60
C ARG A 63 -15.36 7.46 15.39
N GLU A 64 -16.38 8.00 16.04
CA GLU A 64 -17.38 7.24 16.79
C GLU A 64 -18.29 6.40 15.87
N GLU A 65 -18.66 6.94 14.70
CA GLU A 65 -19.45 6.23 13.69
C GLU A 65 -18.62 5.14 13.00
N ALA A 66 -17.33 5.39 12.77
CA ALA A 66 -16.37 4.45 12.23
C ALA A 66 -16.20 3.23 13.16
N VAL A 67 -16.11 3.44 14.47
CA VAL A 67 -16.05 2.36 15.47
C VAL A 67 -17.38 1.61 15.55
N SER A 68 -18.52 2.31 15.52
CA SER A 68 -19.84 1.66 15.52
C SER A 68 -20.14 0.90 14.22
N SER A 69 -19.54 1.32 13.10
CA SER A 69 -19.81 0.74 11.79
C SER A 69 -19.09 -0.59 11.60
N ILE A 70 -17.95 -0.84 12.25
CA ILE A 70 -17.26 -2.14 12.23
C ILE A 70 -18.17 -3.28 12.70
N ASP A 71 -19.03 -3.02 13.69
CA ASP A 71 -20.05 -3.97 14.18
C ASP A 71 -21.41 -3.82 13.47
N SER A 72 -21.56 -2.86 12.56
CA SER A 72 -22.81 -2.63 11.85
C SER A 72 -22.98 -3.58 10.67
N THR A 73 -24.24 -4.02 10.48
CA THR A 73 -24.67 -4.76 9.30
C THR A 73 -24.31 -4.05 7.99
N LEU A 74 -24.27 -2.71 8.01
CA LEU A 74 -23.96 -1.86 6.86
C LEU A 74 -22.50 -1.98 6.39
N PHE A 75 -21.53 -2.10 7.31
CA PHE A 75 -20.12 -2.29 6.92
C PHE A 75 -19.92 -3.67 6.28
N ARG A 76 -20.53 -4.71 6.88
CA ARG A 76 -20.51 -6.05 6.32
C ARG A 76 -21.16 -6.10 4.94
N GLU A 77 -22.28 -5.42 4.74
CA GLU A 77 -22.97 -5.36 3.45
C GLU A 77 -22.13 -4.61 2.39
N ARG A 78 -21.53 -3.46 2.74
CA ARG A 78 -20.64 -2.71 1.84
C ARG A 78 -19.37 -3.48 1.50
N PHE A 79 -18.79 -4.18 2.47
CA PHE A 79 -17.63 -5.06 2.27
C PHE A 79 -17.97 -6.21 1.33
N LEU A 80 -19.09 -6.92 1.56
CA LEU A 80 -19.53 -8.02 0.71
C LEU A 80 -19.85 -7.54 -0.70
N LYS A 81 -20.49 -6.38 -0.85
CA LYS A 81 -20.80 -5.78 -2.16
C LYS A 81 -19.52 -5.39 -2.93
N LYS A 82 -18.51 -4.86 -2.25
CA LYS A 82 -17.21 -4.54 -2.83
C LYS A 82 -16.41 -5.79 -3.20
N ALA A 83 -16.37 -6.79 -2.31
CA ALA A 83 -15.71 -8.07 -2.57
C ALA A 83 -16.36 -8.83 -3.74
N ALA A 84 -17.69 -8.77 -3.88
CA ALA A 84 -18.39 -9.30 -5.04
C ALA A 84 -18.06 -8.53 -6.33
N ALA A 85 -17.92 -7.20 -6.27
CA ALA A 85 -17.48 -6.38 -7.40
C ALA A 85 -16.02 -6.65 -7.81
N GLU A 86 -15.18 -7.06 -6.87
CA GLU A 86 -13.78 -7.46 -7.09
C GLU A 86 -13.63 -8.95 -7.46
N GLY A 87 -14.74 -9.67 -7.66
CA GLY A 87 -14.74 -11.05 -8.17
C GLY A 87 -14.47 -12.13 -7.12
N ILE A 88 -14.53 -11.80 -5.83
CA ILE A 88 -14.34 -12.76 -4.74
C ILE A 88 -15.63 -13.58 -4.59
N VAL A 89 -15.58 -14.84 -5.03
CA VAL A 89 -16.68 -15.80 -4.89
C VAL A 89 -16.68 -16.36 -3.47
N PHE A 90 -17.57 -15.86 -2.62
CA PHE A 90 -17.84 -16.49 -1.34
C PHE A 90 -18.54 -17.83 -1.59
N SER A 91 -17.97 -18.92 -1.07
CA SER A 91 -18.60 -20.25 -1.17
C SER A 91 -19.96 -20.22 -0.47
N GLY A 92 -21.01 -20.11 -1.27
CA GLY A 92 -22.38 -20.13 -0.83
C GLY A 92 -22.76 -21.53 -0.36
N ASN A 93 -22.99 -21.66 0.95
CA ASN A 93 -23.84 -22.69 1.52
C ASN A 93 -24.66 -22.05 2.65
N GLY A 94 -25.93 -21.76 2.33
CA GLY A 94 -26.93 -21.17 3.23
C GLY A 94 -27.30 -19.74 2.83
N VAL A 95 -28.07 -19.52 1.77
CA VAL A 95 -29.55 -19.46 1.81
C VAL A 95 -30.04 -18.51 2.90
N ASP A 96 -30.63 -17.39 2.45
CA ASP A 96 -31.72 -16.65 3.08
C ASP A 96 -32.08 -17.08 4.50
N ARG A 97 -31.25 -16.69 5.47
CA ARG A 97 -31.76 -16.38 6.79
C ARG A 97 -31.83 -14.88 6.85
N SER A 98 -33.06 -14.36 6.77
CA SER A 98 -33.40 -13.12 7.47
C SER A 98 -32.97 -13.32 8.92
N LEU A 99 -31.77 -12.84 9.23
CA LEU A 99 -31.16 -12.96 10.54
C LEU A 99 -31.98 -12.11 11.52
N PRO A 100 -32.20 -12.58 12.75
CA PRO A 100 -32.99 -11.86 13.74
C PRO A 100 -32.39 -10.47 13.93
N GLU A 101 -33.24 -9.44 13.88
CA GLU A 101 -32.87 -8.08 14.27
C GLU A 101 -32.15 -8.15 15.62
N PRO A 102 -30.88 -7.77 15.72
CA PRO A 102 -30.29 -7.55 17.02
C PRO A 102 -31.09 -6.39 17.63
N GLU A 103 -31.82 -6.65 18.70
CA GLU A 103 -32.35 -5.60 19.56
C GLU A 103 -31.14 -4.77 20.01
N VAL A 104 -30.92 -3.67 19.30
CA VAL A 104 -29.97 -2.65 19.71
C VAL A 104 -30.56 -2.10 21.00
N ARG A 105 -30.13 -2.66 22.13
CA ARG A 105 -30.28 -2.04 23.44
C ARG A 105 -29.35 -0.83 23.45
N SER A 106 -29.74 0.17 22.67
CA SER A 106 -29.15 1.50 22.65
C SER A 106 -29.42 2.02 24.05
N ARG A 107 -28.42 1.89 24.91
CA ARG A 107 -28.35 2.69 26.12
C ARG A 107 -27.97 4.09 25.64
N ARG A 108 -28.94 4.75 24.99
CA ARG A 108 -28.93 6.15 24.62
C ARG A 108 -28.98 6.94 25.92
N ILE A 109 -27.83 7.04 26.57
CA ILE A 109 -27.61 7.98 27.66
C ILE A 109 -27.34 9.32 26.97
N TRP A 110 -28.43 9.89 26.47
CA TRP A 110 -28.51 11.25 25.96
C TRP A 110 -28.44 12.19 27.17
N ASN A 111 -27.23 12.53 27.61
CA ASN A 111 -27.04 13.54 28.64
C ASN A 111 -27.03 14.93 27.98
N TRP A 112 -28.23 15.47 27.73
CA TRP A 112 -28.44 16.90 27.42
C TRP A 112 -28.86 17.70 28.68
N PRO A 113 -28.00 17.86 29.70
CA PRO A 113 -28.16 19.03 30.55
C PRO A 113 -26.81 19.64 30.98
N GLN A 114 -25.98 20.06 30.01
CA GLN A 114 -24.82 20.91 30.33
C GLN A 114 -24.80 22.26 29.59
N LEU A 115 -25.68 22.47 28.60
CA LEU A 115 -25.82 23.76 27.92
C LEU A 115 -26.88 24.67 28.55
N ALA A 116 -27.82 24.12 29.33
CA ALA A 116 -28.86 24.91 30.01
C ALA A 116 -28.39 25.59 31.31
N THR A 117 -27.35 25.06 31.96
CA THR A 117 -26.83 25.59 33.24
C THR A 117 -25.93 26.81 33.05
N VAL A 118 -25.21 26.90 31.93
CA VAL A 118 -24.32 28.04 31.62
C VAL A 118 -25.11 29.30 31.26
N ALA A 119 -26.23 29.17 30.54
CA ALA A 119 -27.07 30.31 30.17
C ALA A 119 -27.77 30.96 31.38
N ALA A 120 -28.17 30.17 32.39
CA ALA A 120 -28.78 30.67 33.62
C ALA A 120 -27.79 31.46 34.50
N GLY A 121 -26.51 31.05 34.52
CA GLY A 121 -25.45 31.73 35.29
C GLY A 121 -25.14 33.13 34.75
N VAL A 122 -25.09 33.30 33.43
CA VAL A 122 -24.81 34.60 32.79
C VAL A 122 -25.98 35.58 33.01
N ALA A 123 -27.22 35.10 33.00
CA ALA A 123 -28.39 35.94 33.26
C ALA A 123 -28.46 36.45 34.72
N LEU A 124 -28.09 35.62 35.69
CA LEU A 124 -28.07 36.03 37.11
C LEU A 124 -26.98 37.09 37.39
N LEU A 125 -25.80 36.96 36.78
CA LEU A 125 -24.72 37.95 36.93
C LEU A 125 -25.09 39.30 36.32
N ALA A 126 -25.81 39.32 35.19
CA ALA A 126 -26.29 40.56 34.57
C ALA A 126 -27.34 41.29 35.44
N VAL A 127 -28.24 40.55 36.11
CA VAL A 127 -29.25 41.14 37.01
C VAL A 127 -28.63 41.70 38.29
N VAL A 128 -27.63 41.03 38.87
CA VAL A 128 -26.92 41.53 40.06
C VAL A 128 -26.09 42.78 39.73
N ALA A 129 -25.38 42.77 38.59
CA ALA A 129 -24.62 43.94 38.13
C ALA A 129 -25.54 45.13 37.81
N GLY A 130 -26.68 44.89 37.14
CA GLY A 130 -27.68 45.93 36.85
C GLY A 130 -28.38 46.47 38.10
N GLY A 131 -28.73 45.58 39.05
CA GLY A 131 -29.39 45.95 40.30
C GLY A 131 -28.49 46.74 41.25
N GLY A 132 -27.21 46.38 41.35
CA GLY A 132 -26.21 47.11 42.15
C GLY A 132 -25.97 48.53 41.62
N TYR A 133 -25.90 48.68 40.29
CA TYR A 133 -25.68 49.98 39.65
C TYR A 133 -26.88 50.94 39.82
N TYR A 134 -28.11 50.43 39.77
CA TYR A 134 -29.32 51.25 39.92
C TYR A 134 -29.66 51.57 41.38
N ALA A 135 -29.33 50.67 42.32
CA ALA A 135 -29.49 50.91 43.75
C ALA A 135 -28.42 51.87 44.32
N GLY A 136 -27.19 51.83 43.77
CA GLY A 136 -26.08 52.70 44.17
C GLY A 136 -26.26 54.18 43.80
N THR A 137 -27.09 54.49 42.79
CA THR A 137 -27.30 55.86 42.30
C THR A 137 -28.48 56.60 42.94
N ARG A 138 -29.28 55.95 43.80
CA ARG A 138 -30.51 56.55 44.39
C ARG A 138 -30.53 56.71 45.91
N ARG A 139 -29.43 56.53 46.62
CA ARG A 139 -29.39 56.79 48.08
C ARG A 139 -28.13 57.50 48.53
N VAL A 140 -28.07 58.80 48.29
CA VAL A 140 -27.35 59.74 49.16
C VAL A 140 -28.31 60.88 49.50
N SER A 141 -29.29 60.57 50.37
CA SER A 141 -29.98 61.60 51.12
C SER A 141 -29.14 61.86 52.36
N LEU A 142 -28.40 62.97 52.35
CA LEU A 142 -27.58 63.44 53.46
C LEU A 142 -28.48 63.72 54.67
N ALA A 143 -28.60 62.73 55.56
CA ALA A 143 -29.11 62.94 56.89
C ALA A 143 -28.05 63.70 57.71
N ARG A 144 -28.35 64.97 57.98
CA ARG A 144 -27.61 65.84 58.89
C ARG A 144 -27.64 65.23 60.29
N VAL A 145 -26.51 64.70 60.75
CA VAL A 145 -26.35 64.21 62.13
C VAL A 145 -26.18 65.40 63.06
N PRO A 146 -27.02 65.59 64.09
CA PRO A 146 -26.72 66.54 65.16
C PRO A 146 -25.55 65.98 65.98
N THR A 147 -24.48 66.77 66.06
CA THR A 147 -23.39 66.59 67.02
C THR A 147 -23.97 66.69 68.43
N ASN A 148 -24.17 65.55 69.09
CA ASN A 148 -24.12 65.36 70.55
C ASN A 148 -24.55 63.94 70.91
N ILE A 149 -23.68 62.95 70.71
CA ILE A 149 -23.79 61.65 71.41
C ILE A 149 -22.39 61.17 71.78
N ALA A 150 -22.18 61.13 73.10
CA ALA A 150 -21.32 60.24 73.87
C ALA A 150 -20.19 59.47 73.14
N VAL A 151 -18.97 59.75 73.60
CA VAL A 151 -17.68 59.07 73.40
C VAL A 151 -17.67 57.57 73.80
N LYS A 152 -18.83 56.89 73.88
CA LYS A 152 -18.95 55.49 74.31
C LYS A 152 -19.24 54.49 73.18
N GLN A 153 -19.43 54.94 71.94
CA GLN A 153 -19.59 54.08 70.74
C GLN A 153 -18.35 54.05 69.82
N MET A 154 -17.36 54.93 70.01
CA MET A 154 -16.11 54.91 69.22
C MET A 154 -15.28 53.66 69.45
N GLY A 155 -15.31 53.03 70.63
CA GLY A 155 -14.58 51.79 70.88
C GLY A 155 -15.11 50.57 70.12
N ALA A 156 -16.41 50.49 69.85
CA ALA A 156 -17.00 49.35 69.12
C ALA A 156 -16.91 49.50 67.60
N ALA A 157 -17.06 50.73 67.09
CA ALA A 157 -16.87 51.03 65.66
C ALA A 157 -15.39 50.92 65.25
N ASP A 158 -14.45 51.35 66.10
CA ASP A 158 -13.01 51.26 65.84
C ASP A 158 -12.51 49.81 65.80
N GLU A 159 -13.07 48.92 66.64
CA GLU A 159 -12.80 47.47 66.55
C GLU A 159 -13.43 46.82 65.31
N GLN A 160 -14.63 47.24 64.91
CA GLN A 160 -15.24 46.78 63.67
C GLN A 160 -14.44 47.24 62.44
N HIS A 161 -13.92 48.46 62.42
CA HIS A 161 -13.06 48.97 61.35
C HIS A 161 -11.70 48.26 61.31
N LYS A 162 -11.07 47.98 62.46
CA LYS A 162 -9.83 47.18 62.51
C LYS A 162 -10.03 45.77 61.97
N SER A 163 -11.15 45.11 62.32
CA SER A 163 -11.49 43.79 61.80
C SER A 163 -11.73 43.79 60.28
N ALA A 164 -12.37 44.83 59.75
CA ALA A 164 -12.60 45.00 58.31
C ALA A 164 -11.30 45.26 57.53
N ILE A 165 -10.40 46.07 58.08
CA ILE A 165 -9.07 46.32 57.49
C ILE A 165 -8.26 45.01 57.49
N ALA A 166 -8.25 44.26 58.59
CA ALA A 166 -7.57 42.96 58.65
C ALA A 166 -8.13 41.96 57.63
N SER A 167 -9.45 41.95 57.42
CA SER A 167 -10.11 41.11 56.40
C SER A 167 -9.70 41.51 54.98
N LEU A 168 -9.69 42.81 54.66
CA LEU A 168 -9.28 43.33 53.35
C LEU A 168 -7.78 43.13 53.09
N GLU A 169 -6.94 43.17 54.12
CA GLU A 169 -5.52 42.84 54.03
C GLU A 169 -5.30 41.34 53.78
N ALA A 170 -6.11 40.48 54.40
CA ALA A 170 -6.08 39.04 54.14
C ALA A 170 -6.52 38.72 52.70
N GLU A 171 -7.60 39.36 52.23
CA GLU A 171 -8.11 39.21 50.86
C GLU A 171 -7.10 39.74 49.82
N ASN A 172 -6.47 40.89 50.06
CA ASN A 172 -5.40 41.38 49.19
C ASN A 172 -4.19 40.44 49.13
N LYS A 173 -3.83 39.81 50.26
CA LYS A 173 -2.77 38.79 50.27
C LYS A 173 -3.18 37.57 49.45
N ASP A 174 -4.42 37.12 49.58
CA ASP A 174 -4.94 35.96 48.85
C ASP A 174 -4.97 36.23 47.33
N LEU A 175 -5.54 37.37 46.91
CA LEU A 175 -5.54 37.83 45.52
C LEU A 175 -4.11 38.01 44.98
N ALA A 176 -3.18 38.51 45.78
CA ALA A 176 -1.78 38.62 45.36
C ALA A 176 -1.15 37.23 45.12
N THR A 177 -1.47 36.23 45.94
CA THR A 177 -1.00 34.85 45.71
C THR A 177 -1.65 34.22 44.48
N GLU A 178 -2.92 34.49 44.22
CA GLU A 178 -3.64 34.02 43.03
C GLU A 178 -3.09 34.67 41.75
N ILE A 179 -2.77 35.96 41.77
CA ILE A 179 -2.12 36.62 40.63
C ILE A 179 -0.76 35.97 40.34
N VAL A 180 0.02 35.63 41.37
CA VAL A 180 1.31 34.95 41.20
C VAL A 180 1.14 33.54 40.64
N SER A 181 0.14 32.78 41.09
CA SER A 181 -0.13 31.43 40.61
C SER A 181 -0.65 31.42 39.16
N LEU A 182 -1.52 32.36 38.80
CA LEU A 182 -2.01 32.56 37.44
C LEU A 182 -0.88 33.00 36.50
N ARG A 183 -0.01 33.92 36.94
CA ARG A 183 1.18 34.30 36.16
C ARG A 183 2.11 33.12 35.92
N ARG A 184 2.36 32.28 36.94
CA ARG A 184 3.18 31.07 36.78
C ARG A 184 2.54 30.10 35.79
N SER A 185 1.22 29.92 35.86
CA SER A 185 0.47 29.06 34.94
C SER A 185 0.53 29.59 33.51
N LEU A 186 0.38 30.91 33.30
CA LEU A 186 0.48 31.55 31.99
C LEU A 186 1.87 31.37 31.38
N VAL A 187 2.93 31.54 32.18
CA VAL A 187 4.31 31.29 31.72
C VAL A 187 4.50 29.82 31.35
N SER A 188 3.98 28.89 32.17
CA SER A 188 4.06 27.45 31.87
C SER A 188 3.28 27.04 30.62
N GLU A 189 2.12 27.64 30.35
CA GLU A 189 1.36 27.36 29.13
C GLU A 189 2.04 27.99 27.91
N SER A 190 2.60 29.19 28.05
CA SER A 190 3.37 29.80 26.96
C SER A 190 4.61 28.99 26.58
N SER A 191 5.29 28.37 27.56
CA SER A 191 6.45 27.53 27.26
C SER A 191 6.04 26.23 26.57
N LYS A 192 4.92 25.61 26.98
CA LYS A 192 4.35 24.44 26.29
C LYS A 192 3.93 24.76 24.87
N LEU A 193 3.29 25.90 24.63
CA LEU A 193 2.91 26.33 23.28
C LEU A 193 4.15 26.50 22.39
N SER A 194 5.20 27.15 22.90
CA SER A 194 6.45 27.30 22.15
C SER A 194 7.11 25.95 21.83
N GLU A 195 7.09 25.01 22.77
CA GLU A 195 7.59 23.64 22.53
C GLU A 195 6.75 22.90 21.48
N LEU A 196 5.42 23.02 21.53
CA LEU A 196 4.51 22.41 20.56
C LEU A 196 4.70 22.98 19.15
N GLU A 197 4.93 24.29 19.05
CA GLU A 197 5.25 24.96 17.78
C GLU A 197 6.57 24.46 17.19
N LEU A 198 7.62 24.30 18.02
CA LEU A 198 8.90 23.74 17.59
C LEU A 198 8.73 22.30 17.10
N ASN A 199 8.02 21.46 17.86
CA ASN A 199 7.76 20.06 17.51
C ASN A 199 6.93 19.94 16.22
N SER A 200 5.91 20.79 16.05
CA SER A 200 5.12 20.87 14.81
C SER A 200 5.99 21.26 13.61
N SER A 201 6.88 22.24 13.79
CA SER A 201 7.82 22.66 12.74
C SER A 201 8.83 21.58 12.37
N ALA A 202 9.32 20.81 13.35
CA ALA A 202 10.22 19.68 13.14
C ALA A 202 9.50 18.56 12.38
N SER A 203 8.30 18.18 12.82
CA SER A 203 7.47 17.19 12.14
C SER A 203 7.12 17.61 10.71
N ALA A 204 6.89 18.91 10.46
CA ALA A 204 6.68 19.43 9.12
C ALA A 204 7.91 19.23 8.21
N LYS A 205 9.12 19.44 8.72
CA LYS A 205 10.37 19.18 7.99
C LYS A 205 10.54 17.68 7.71
N ASP A 206 10.28 16.83 8.70
CA ASP A 206 10.39 15.38 8.53
C ASP A 206 9.42 14.86 7.47
N ARG A 207 8.18 15.37 7.44
CA ARG A 207 7.21 15.04 6.38
C ARG A 207 7.74 15.42 5.00
N LEU A 208 8.36 16.60 4.84
CA LEU A 208 8.94 17.01 3.55
C LEU A 208 10.08 16.07 3.12
N VAL A 209 10.94 15.67 4.06
CA VAL A 209 12.02 14.71 3.78
C VAL A 209 11.45 13.34 3.38
N LEU A 210 10.42 12.85 4.08
CA LEU A 210 9.77 11.58 3.75
C LEU A 210 9.10 11.63 2.38
N VAL A 211 8.40 12.71 2.04
CA VAL A 211 7.81 12.89 0.71
C VAL A 211 8.87 12.92 -0.38
N ALA A 212 10.02 13.57 -0.13
CA ALA A 212 11.14 13.56 -1.08
C ALA A 212 11.70 12.15 -1.28
N ARG A 213 11.86 11.37 -0.20
CA ARG A 213 12.30 9.96 -0.29
C ARG A 213 11.30 9.07 -1.00
N ILE A 214 10.00 9.29 -0.82
CA ILE A 214 8.96 8.54 -1.53
C ILE A 214 9.09 8.79 -3.03
N ARG A 215 9.23 10.06 -3.45
CA ARG A 215 9.44 10.41 -4.87
C ARG A 215 10.71 9.78 -5.44
N GLU A 216 11.82 9.85 -4.72
CA GLU A 216 13.07 9.20 -5.14
C GLU A 216 12.90 7.69 -5.33
N ARG A 217 12.12 7.03 -4.46
CA ARG A 217 11.81 5.60 -4.59
C ARG A 217 10.88 5.32 -5.77
N GLU A 218 9.88 6.16 -6.01
CA GLU A 218 8.99 6.05 -7.18
C GLU A 218 9.79 6.19 -8.49
N ASP A 219 10.69 7.18 -8.57
CA ASP A 219 11.57 7.37 -9.72
C ASP A 219 12.52 6.17 -9.93
N ALA A 220 13.05 5.61 -8.84
CA ALA A 220 13.87 4.41 -8.90
C ALA A 220 13.09 3.17 -9.39
N ILE A 221 11.83 3.02 -8.94
CA ILE A 221 10.94 1.94 -9.40
C ILE A 221 10.64 2.10 -10.89
N ALA A 222 10.29 3.31 -11.34
CA ALA A 222 10.03 3.59 -12.75
C ALA A 222 11.25 3.30 -13.63
N ASN A 223 12.46 3.67 -13.17
CA ASN A 223 13.70 3.35 -13.87
C ASN A 223 13.93 1.83 -13.96
N LEU A 224 13.76 1.11 -12.85
CA LEU A 224 13.91 -0.34 -12.83
C LEU A 224 12.89 -1.05 -13.73
N GLN A 225 11.65 -0.57 -13.79
CA GLN A 225 10.63 -1.08 -14.72
C GLN A 225 11.06 -0.85 -16.17
N SER A 226 11.53 0.34 -16.53
CA SER A 226 12.01 0.63 -17.89
C SER A 226 13.17 -0.28 -18.30
N ARG A 227 14.11 -0.55 -17.38
CA ARG A 227 15.22 -1.48 -17.63
C ARG A 227 14.77 -2.93 -17.76
N LEU A 228 13.71 -3.31 -17.05
CA LEU A 228 13.12 -4.64 -17.14
C LEU A 228 12.44 -4.83 -18.51
N ASP A 229 11.67 -3.83 -18.96
CA ASP A 229 11.04 -3.84 -20.29
C ASP A 229 12.10 -3.88 -21.41
N GLU A 230 13.19 -3.12 -21.27
CA GLU A 230 14.32 -3.16 -22.21
C GLU A 230 15.00 -4.54 -22.23
N ALA A 231 15.23 -5.14 -21.06
CA ALA A 231 15.82 -6.47 -20.96
C ALA A 231 14.90 -7.55 -21.57
N GLU A 232 13.59 -7.49 -21.33
CA GLU A 232 12.61 -8.39 -21.94
C GLU A 232 12.58 -8.21 -23.47
N GLY A 233 12.61 -6.97 -23.96
CA GLY A 233 12.77 -6.66 -25.38
C GLY A 233 14.04 -7.28 -25.96
N SER A 234 15.17 -7.18 -25.27
CA SER A 234 16.43 -7.80 -25.71
C SER A 234 16.35 -9.34 -25.75
N LEU A 235 15.69 -9.97 -24.77
CA LEU A 235 15.52 -11.42 -24.72
C LEU A 235 14.64 -11.92 -25.85
N THR A 236 13.55 -11.23 -26.17
CA THR A 236 12.69 -11.59 -27.32
C THR A 236 13.43 -11.46 -28.64
N ASN A 237 14.24 -10.41 -28.82
CA ASN A 237 15.09 -10.23 -30.00
C ASN A 237 16.17 -11.32 -30.12
N ILE A 238 16.85 -11.67 -29.03
CA ILE A 238 17.85 -12.76 -29.03
C ILE A 238 17.17 -14.10 -29.36
N ARG A 239 15.97 -14.33 -28.82
CA ARG A 239 15.20 -15.55 -29.08
C ARG A 239 14.79 -15.66 -30.54
N SER A 240 14.29 -14.59 -31.15
CA SER A 240 13.93 -14.60 -32.57
C SER A 240 15.16 -14.79 -33.48
N ALA A 241 16.28 -14.14 -33.15
CA ALA A 241 17.55 -14.34 -33.85
C ALA A 241 18.06 -15.79 -33.72
N TYR A 242 17.93 -16.39 -32.54
CA TYR A 242 18.30 -17.79 -32.31
C TYR A 242 17.44 -18.75 -33.14
N GLU A 243 16.12 -18.59 -33.17
CA GLU A 243 15.24 -19.43 -34.00
C GLU A 243 15.54 -19.26 -35.49
N THR A 244 15.82 -18.04 -35.94
CA THR A 244 16.20 -17.78 -37.33
C THR A 244 17.53 -18.46 -37.68
N ALA A 245 18.53 -18.37 -36.79
CA ALA A 245 19.80 -19.05 -36.98
C ALA A 245 19.65 -20.57 -37.01
N LYS A 246 18.77 -21.13 -36.16
CA LYS A 246 18.45 -22.56 -36.13
C LYS A 246 17.77 -23.03 -37.42
N LEU A 247 16.82 -22.27 -37.96
CA LEU A 247 16.20 -22.56 -39.26
C LEU A 247 17.22 -22.50 -40.40
N ASN A 248 18.09 -21.49 -40.40
CA ASN A 248 19.16 -21.37 -41.40
C ASN A 248 20.15 -22.53 -41.34
N LEU A 249 20.51 -23.00 -40.13
CA LEU A 249 21.36 -24.19 -39.96
C LEU A 249 20.69 -25.44 -40.55
N GLY A 250 19.39 -25.64 -40.31
CA GLY A 250 18.63 -26.74 -40.90
C GLY A 250 18.59 -26.69 -42.42
N SER A 251 18.34 -25.50 -43.00
CA SER A 251 18.37 -25.29 -44.45
C SER A 251 19.76 -25.55 -45.05
N ASN A 252 20.81 -25.01 -44.44
CA ASN A 252 22.18 -25.21 -44.90
C ASN A 252 22.60 -26.67 -44.82
N GLN A 253 22.19 -27.39 -43.77
CA GLN A 253 22.46 -28.82 -43.64
C GLN A 253 21.76 -29.63 -44.73
N ALA A 254 20.52 -29.28 -45.10
CA ALA A 254 19.83 -29.91 -46.23
C ALA A 254 20.54 -29.65 -47.57
N SER A 255 20.98 -28.41 -47.82
CA SER A 255 21.76 -28.07 -49.02
C SER A 255 23.11 -28.79 -49.07
N LEU A 256 23.80 -28.94 -47.94
CA LEU A 256 25.06 -29.70 -47.88
C LEU A 256 24.84 -31.19 -48.24
N ILE A 257 23.74 -31.78 -47.79
CA ILE A 257 23.39 -33.17 -48.15
C ILE A 257 23.10 -33.26 -49.65
N GLU A 258 22.35 -32.30 -50.21
CA GLU A 258 22.07 -32.24 -51.65
C GLU A 258 23.36 -32.11 -52.48
N ASP A 259 24.25 -31.19 -52.10
CA ASP A 259 25.54 -31.00 -52.75
C ASP A 259 26.41 -32.25 -52.64
N GLN A 260 26.41 -32.93 -51.50
CA GLN A 260 27.16 -34.17 -51.30
C GLN A 260 26.66 -35.30 -52.19
N VAL A 261 25.34 -35.44 -52.35
CA VAL A 261 24.74 -36.40 -53.30
C VAL A 261 25.14 -36.05 -54.74
N LYS A 262 25.11 -34.77 -55.10
CA LYS A 262 25.47 -34.30 -56.44
C LYS A 262 26.95 -34.51 -56.76
N ILE A 263 27.84 -34.30 -55.80
CA ILE A 263 29.27 -34.60 -55.93
C ILE A 263 29.46 -36.10 -56.16
N HIS A 264 28.79 -36.96 -55.39
CA HIS A 264 28.87 -38.41 -55.57
C HIS A 264 28.38 -38.85 -56.95
N GLU A 265 27.26 -38.27 -57.41
CA GLU A 265 26.71 -38.54 -58.75
C GLU A 265 27.68 -38.11 -59.86
N LEU A 266 28.20 -36.88 -59.81
CA LEU A 266 29.19 -36.40 -60.78
C LEU A 266 30.48 -37.22 -60.75
N THR A 267 30.90 -37.68 -59.56
CA THR A 267 32.08 -38.55 -59.41
C THR A 267 31.84 -39.89 -60.10
N ASN A 268 30.66 -40.49 -59.91
CA ASN A 268 30.27 -41.73 -60.58
C ASN A 268 30.24 -41.57 -62.11
N GLN A 269 29.64 -40.48 -62.61
CA GLN A 269 29.60 -40.20 -64.05
C GLN A 269 31.00 -40.04 -64.64
N LEU A 270 31.90 -39.37 -63.93
CA LEU A 270 33.29 -39.16 -64.37
C LEU A 270 34.07 -40.49 -64.35
N ALA A 271 33.85 -41.35 -63.35
CA ALA A 271 34.39 -42.71 -63.31
C ALA A 271 33.86 -43.58 -64.46
N GLU A 272 32.56 -43.51 -64.76
CA GLU A 272 31.96 -44.24 -65.87
C GLU A 272 32.53 -43.78 -67.22
N LYS A 273 32.57 -42.47 -67.47
CA LYS A 273 33.13 -41.88 -68.71
C LYS A 273 34.61 -42.19 -68.87
N SER A 274 35.41 -42.10 -67.81
CA SER A 274 36.82 -42.47 -67.86
C SER A 274 37.01 -43.97 -68.13
N SER A 275 36.20 -44.85 -67.54
CA SER A 275 36.22 -46.29 -67.84
C SER A 275 35.81 -46.61 -69.29
N ALA A 276 34.87 -45.85 -69.87
CA ALA A 276 34.45 -46.02 -71.25
C ALA A 276 35.54 -45.57 -72.22
N LEU A 277 36.19 -44.43 -71.96
CA LEU A 277 37.33 -43.96 -72.74
C LEU A 277 38.55 -44.87 -72.64
N ALA A 278 38.79 -45.48 -71.47
CA ALA A 278 39.84 -46.49 -71.29
C ALA A 278 39.55 -47.72 -72.16
N ARG A 279 38.32 -48.24 -72.11
CA ARG A 279 37.86 -49.34 -72.98
C ARG A 279 37.99 -49.02 -74.47
N GLU A 280 37.64 -47.80 -74.88
CA GLU A 280 37.79 -47.36 -76.28
C GLU A 280 39.27 -47.33 -76.70
N ARG A 281 40.16 -46.80 -75.84
CA ARG A 281 41.61 -46.83 -76.08
C ARG A 281 42.14 -48.25 -76.21
N ASP A 282 41.70 -49.17 -75.36
CA ASP A 282 42.11 -50.59 -75.40
C ASP A 282 41.61 -51.29 -76.67
N MET A 283 40.39 -50.99 -77.13
CA MET A 283 39.91 -51.51 -78.42
C MET A 283 40.66 -50.93 -79.61
N LEU A 284 41.03 -49.64 -79.57
CA LEU A 284 41.80 -48.99 -80.62
C LEU A 284 43.26 -49.51 -80.67
N SER A 285 43.89 -49.77 -79.52
CA SER A 285 45.22 -50.39 -79.48
C SER A 285 45.18 -51.83 -79.99
N ALA A 286 44.24 -52.65 -79.52
CA ALA A 286 44.03 -54.00 -80.02
C ALA A 286 43.74 -54.02 -81.53
N GLY A 287 42.93 -53.08 -82.04
CA GLY A 287 42.67 -52.93 -83.47
C GLY A 287 43.92 -52.54 -84.28
N ARG A 288 44.84 -51.76 -83.69
CA ARG A 288 46.13 -51.41 -84.30
C ARG A 288 47.06 -52.62 -84.33
N ASP A 289 47.16 -53.36 -83.23
CA ASP A 289 47.97 -54.59 -83.13
C ASP A 289 47.49 -55.65 -84.13
N VAL A 290 46.16 -55.82 -84.29
CA VAL A 290 45.58 -56.71 -85.31
C VAL A 290 45.93 -56.25 -86.71
N ARG A 291 45.85 -54.94 -87.00
CA ARG A 291 46.23 -54.40 -88.31
C ARG A 291 47.71 -54.60 -88.61
N ASP A 292 48.57 -54.43 -87.61
CA ASP A 292 50.02 -54.65 -87.75
C ASP A 292 50.33 -56.15 -87.96
N LEU A 293 49.62 -57.06 -87.27
CA LEU A 293 49.70 -58.50 -87.54
C LEU A 293 49.23 -58.88 -88.95
N MET A 294 48.18 -58.22 -89.46
CA MET A 294 47.68 -58.43 -90.83
C MET A 294 48.64 -57.87 -91.89
N SER A 295 49.32 -56.76 -91.62
CA SER A 295 50.32 -56.16 -92.50
C SER A 295 51.65 -56.94 -92.52
N ALA A 296 52.10 -57.41 -91.35
CA ALA A 296 53.33 -58.17 -91.22
C ALA A 296 53.23 -59.60 -91.79
N ARG A 297 52.02 -60.12 -91.98
CA ARG A 297 51.80 -61.33 -92.78
C ARG A 297 51.85 -60.95 -94.25
N ASN A 298 52.94 -61.34 -94.93
CA ASN A 298 52.96 -61.50 -96.37
C ASN A 298 51.85 -62.50 -96.77
N LEU A 299 50.64 -61.99 -97.00
CA LEU A 299 49.50 -62.80 -97.38
C LEU A 299 49.68 -63.19 -98.86
N HIS A 300 50.10 -64.43 -99.08
CA HIS A 300 50.16 -65.01 -100.41
C HIS A 300 48.73 -65.41 -100.82
N ILE A 301 48.03 -64.51 -101.52
CA ILE A 301 46.73 -64.81 -102.10
C ILE A 301 47.00 -65.72 -103.31
N VAL A 302 46.67 -66.99 -103.17
CA VAL A 302 46.66 -67.95 -104.27
C VAL A 302 45.26 -67.93 -104.86
N ASP A 303 45.11 -67.35 -106.05
CA ASP A 303 43.88 -67.51 -106.83
C ASP A 303 43.79 -68.97 -107.28
N VAL A 304 42.87 -69.71 -106.67
CA VAL A 304 42.52 -71.06 -107.10
C VAL A 304 41.56 -70.92 -108.27
N PHE A 305 42.09 -71.08 -109.48
CA PHE A 305 41.26 -71.26 -110.66
C PHE A 305 40.66 -72.67 -110.63
N ASP A 306 39.33 -72.72 -110.63
CA ASP A 306 38.59 -73.96 -110.76
C ASP A 306 38.91 -74.58 -112.13
N THR A 307 39.55 -75.75 -112.10
CA THR A 307 39.96 -76.50 -113.30
C THR A 307 39.28 -77.86 -113.34
N ASP A 308 38.03 -77.93 -112.86
CA ASP A 308 37.18 -79.07 -113.14
C ASP A 308 36.23 -78.78 -114.33
N PRO A 309 36.41 -79.41 -115.50
CA PRO A 309 35.37 -79.42 -116.53
C PRO A 309 34.15 -80.29 -116.14
N LYS A 310 34.07 -80.82 -114.90
CA LYS A 310 32.94 -81.59 -114.37
C LYS A 310 32.58 -81.31 -112.90
N GLY A 311 32.69 -80.06 -112.44
CA GLY A 311 31.86 -79.52 -111.35
C GLY A 311 32.29 -79.79 -109.91
#